data_AF-A0A2N7GCY4-F1
#
_entry.id   AF-A0A2N7GCY4-F1
#
_cell.length_a   1.000
_cell.length_b   1.000
_cell.length_c   1.000
_cell.angle_alpha   90.00
_cell.angle_beta   90.00
_cell.angle_gamma   90.00
#
_symmetry.space_group_name_H-M   'P 1'
#
loop_
_entity.id
_entity.type
_entity.pdbx_description
1 polymer ?
#
loop_
_entity_poly.entity_id
_entity_poly.type
_entity_poly.pdbx_seq_one_letter_code
_entity_poly.pdbx_strand_id
1 'polypeptide(L)'
;MYSRIIISLLILSSTFGCSKRVIHIVDDSGKEVGECMAGYYLHYYGLEDSIDYMLYQCAKGLIDKGYKISGVLPLDRDYTLPKPPEGKPWNKKLAMSHFKSDKITERELGYVLAATEYEYHLKMLDAEKRFAEGNIDETEFNKITQEAEFIWRGE
;
A
#
# COMPACT_ATOMS: atom_id res chain seq x y z
N MET A 1 31.18 47.39 16.23
CA MET A 1 30.77 46.11 16.84
C MET A 1 29.25 46.12 16.96
N TYR A 2 28.55 45.80 15.88
CA TYR A 2 27.08 45.71 15.84
C TYR A 2 26.66 44.61 14.85
N SER A 3 26.05 43.58 15.44
CA SER A 3 25.05 42.68 14.89
C SER A 3 25.25 42.07 13.49
N ARG A 4 25.84 40.87 13.47
CA ARG A 4 25.53 39.85 12.45
C ARG A 4 24.16 39.27 12.78
N ILE A 5 23.09 39.83 12.23
CA ILE A 5 21.78 39.16 12.24
C ILE A 5 21.82 38.09 11.15
N ILE A 6 21.94 36.85 11.61
CA ILE A 6 21.78 35.63 10.84
C ILE A 6 20.31 35.57 10.38
N ILE A 7 20.05 35.84 9.11
CA ILE A 7 18.80 35.43 8.46
C ILE A 7 19.08 34.06 7.83
N SER A 8 19.10 33.02 8.67
CA SER A 8 18.96 31.65 8.21
C SER A 8 17.51 31.48 7.77
N LEU A 9 17.25 31.68 6.48
CA LEU A 9 16.01 31.26 5.85
C LEU A 9 15.95 29.72 5.98
N LEU A 10 15.18 29.23 6.95
CA LEU A 10 14.82 27.83 7.09
C LEU A 10 14.03 27.43 5.83
N ILE A 11 14.72 26.90 4.82
CA ILE A 11 14.11 26.09 3.78
C ILE A 11 13.88 24.70 4.41
N LEU A 12 12.89 24.61 5.29
CA LEU A 12 12.38 23.33 5.81
C LEU A 12 11.23 22.89 4.91
N SER A 13 11.53 22.61 3.66
CA SER A 13 10.52 22.15 2.70
C SER A 13 11.18 21.20 1.71
N SER A 14 11.08 19.90 2.01
CA SER A 14 10.85 18.79 1.06
C SER A 14 11.44 17.48 1.58
N THR A 15 10.89 16.95 2.65
CA THR A 15 10.81 15.49 2.80
C THR A 15 9.33 15.12 2.81
N PHE A 16 8.69 15.21 1.64
CA PHE A 16 7.51 14.37 1.42
C PHE A 16 8.04 12.93 1.48
N GLY A 17 8.01 12.35 2.68
CA GLY A 17 8.61 11.05 2.95
C GLY A 17 7.80 9.98 2.24
N CYS A 18 8.35 9.41 1.17
CA CYS A 18 7.97 8.06 0.79
C CYS A 18 8.39 7.15 1.94
N SER A 19 7.43 6.61 2.69
CA SER A 19 7.72 5.53 3.63
C SER A 19 7.73 4.22 2.83
N LYS A 20 8.84 3.49 2.93
CA LYS A 20 9.08 2.23 2.24
C LYS A 20 9.77 1.29 3.20
N ARG A 21 9.33 0.04 3.24
CA ARG A 21 10.00 -1.04 3.98
C ARG A 21 10.15 -2.29 3.12
N VAL A 22 11.13 -3.10 3.48
CA VAL A 22 11.51 -4.31 2.77
C VAL A 22 11.65 -5.46 3.78
N ILE A 23 11.18 -6.64 3.40
CA ILE A 23 11.50 -7.91 4.04
C ILE A 23 12.25 -8.79 3.05
N HIS A 24 13.17 -9.60 3.53
CA HIS A 24 14.04 -10.41 2.69
C HIS A 24 13.64 -11.88 2.78
N ILE A 25 13.70 -12.56 1.66
CA ILE A 25 13.57 -14.01 1.56
C ILE A 25 14.96 -14.58 1.72
N VAL A 26 15.14 -15.53 2.63
CA VAL A 26 16.42 -16.15 2.89
C VAL A 26 16.37 -17.66 2.64
N ASP A 27 17.49 -18.21 2.18
CA ASP A 27 17.68 -19.65 2.08
C ASP A 27 18.05 -20.30 3.43
N ASP A 28 18.30 -21.61 3.43
CA ASP A 28 18.66 -22.35 4.64
C ASP A 28 19.99 -21.92 5.28
N SER A 29 20.87 -21.29 4.50
CA SER A 29 22.14 -20.71 4.99
C SER A 29 21.97 -19.30 5.55
N GLY A 30 20.77 -18.73 5.44
CA GLY A 30 20.48 -17.34 5.81
C GLY A 30 20.88 -16.33 4.73
N LYS A 31 21.24 -16.78 3.52
CA LYS A 31 21.56 -15.90 2.40
C LYS A 31 20.29 -15.37 1.77
N GLU A 32 20.26 -14.09 1.46
CA GLU A 32 19.16 -13.45 0.74
C GLU A 32 19.04 -13.98 -0.70
N VAL A 33 17.81 -14.35 -1.07
CA VAL A 33 17.45 -14.87 -2.40
C VAL A 33 16.29 -14.13 -3.04
N GLY A 34 15.74 -13.11 -2.36
CA GLY A 34 14.68 -12.25 -2.86
C GLY A 34 14.18 -11.27 -1.81
N GLU A 35 13.23 -10.42 -2.18
CA GLU A 35 12.67 -9.40 -1.30
C GLU A 35 11.17 -9.15 -1.58
N CYS A 36 10.44 -8.73 -0.55
CA CYS A 36 9.17 -8.04 -0.70
C CYS A 36 9.33 -6.59 -0.25
N MET A 37 8.82 -5.67 -1.05
CA MET A 37 8.87 -4.24 -0.77
C MET A 37 7.46 -3.67 -0.80
N ALA A 38 7.14 -2.84 0.18
CA ALA A 38 5.92 -2.04 0.19
C ALA A 38 6.28 -0.59 0.52
N GLY A 39 5.59 0.33 -0.15
CA GLY A 39 5.72 1.75 0.09
C GLY A 39 4.55 2.49 -0.54
N TYR A 40 4.19 3.61 0.07
CA TYR A 40 3.05 4.41 -0.37
C TYR A 40 3.45 5.87 -0.49
N TYR A 41 2.81 6.55 -1.44
CA TYR A 41 2.94 7.98 -1.63
C TYR A 41 1.72 8.69 -1.05
N LEU A 42 1.95 9.67 -0.16
CA LEU A 42 0.92 10.56 0.39
C LEU A 42 -0.31 9.86 1.01
N HIS A 43 -0.10 8.75 1.72
CA HIS A 43 -1.10 8.22 2.66
C HIS A 43 -1.03 9.05 3.96
N TYR A 44 -1.98 9.97 4.15
CA TYR A 44 -2.02 10.83 5.35
C TYR A 44 -2.40 10.09 6.64
N TYR A 45 -3.09 8.95 6.52
CA TYR A 45 -3.53 8.11 7.63
C TYR A 45 -3.18 6.66 7.33
N GLY A 46 -2.80 5.91 8.35
CA GLY A 46 -2.55 4.47 8.24
C GLY A 46 -1.35 4.10 7.37
N LEU A 47 -0.45 5.03 7.04
CA LEU A 47 0.70 4.79 6.15
C LEU A 47 1.55 3.58 6.60
N GLU A 48 1.96 3.56 7.86
CA GLU A 48 2.80 2.49 8.39
C GLU A 48 2.03 1.17 8.50
N ASP A 49 0.74 1.21 8.81
CA ASP A 49 -0.12 0.03 8.86
C ASP A 49 -0.41 -0.54 7.46
N SER A 50 -0.53 0.32 6.43
CA SER A 50 -0.64 -0.09 5.03
C SER A 50 0.62 -0.84 4.57
N ILE A 51 1.80 -0.30 4.91
CA ILE A 51 3.11 -0.93 4.62
C ILE A 51 3.21 -2.28 5.32
N ASP A 52 2.93 -2.31 6.64
CA ASP A 52 2.97 -3.55 7.43
C ASP A 52 2.02 -4.60 6.87
N TYR A 53 0.80 -4.21 6.50
CA TYR A 53 -0.19 -5.12 5.94
C TYR A 53 0.29 -5.76 4.64
N MET A 54 0.83 -4.99 3.69
CA MET A 54 1.31 -5.56 2.43
C MET A 54 2.52 -6.46 2.62
N LEU A 55 3.46 -6.07 3.49
CA LEU A 55 4.60 -6.92 3.81
C LEU A 55 4.15 -8.21 4.50
N TYR A 56 3.13 -8.15 5.37
CA TYR A 56 2.52 -9.33 5.96
C TYR A 56 1.87 -10.25 4.93
N GLN A 57 1.07 -9.71 4.00
CA GLN A 57 0.47 -10.53 2.94
C GLN A 57 1.54 -11.24 2.10
N CYS A 58 2.62 -10.53 1.75
CA CYS A 58 3.75 -11.13 1.04
C CYS A 58 4.46 -12.21 1.87
N ALA A 59 4.81 -11.89 3.12
CA ALA A 59 5.48 -12.81 4.03
C ALA A 59 4.66 -14.08 4.24
N LYS A 60 3.35 -13.95 4.51
CA LYS A 60 2.45 -15.07 4.71
C LYS A 60 2.42 -15.99 3.49
N GLY A 61 2.23 -15.43 2.30
CA GLY A 61 2.20 -16.22 1.06
C GLY A 61 3.53 -16.94 0.74
N LEU A 62 4.65 -16.42 1.22
CA LEU A 62 5.96 -17.06 1.10
C LEU A 62 6.21 -18.12 2.18
N ILE A 63 5.84 -17.84 3.42
CA ILE A 63 5.90 -18.80 4.53
C ILE A 63 5.03 -20.02 4.24
N ASP A 64 3.82 -19.82 3.70
CA ASP A 64 2.91 -20.90 3.29
C ASP A 64 3.52 -21.78 2.17
N LYS A 65 4.50 -21.25 1.42
CA LYS A 65 5.28 -21.98 0.40
C LYS A 65 6.58 -22.59 0.94
N GLY A 66 6.85 -22.44 2.24
CA GLY A 66 8.04 -22.99 2.90
C GLY A 66 9.29 -22.10 2.87
N TYR A 67 9.17 -20.85 2.42
CA TYR A 67 10.31 -19.91 2.45
C TYR A 67 10.55 -19.36 3.85
N LYS A 68 11.81 -19.03 4.14
CA LYS A 68 12.21 -18.28 5.35
C LYS A 68 12.26 -16.79 5.04
N ILE A 69 11.84 -15.98 6.00
CA ILE A 69 11.80 -14.53 5.88
C ILE A 69 12.66 -13.91 6.99
N SER A 70 13.37 -12.83 6.67
CA SER A 70 14.07 -11.98 7.64
C SER A 70 13.64 -10.51 7.48
N GLY A 71 13.65 -9.76 8.58
CA GLY A 71 13.25 -8.34 8.58
C GLY A 71 12.40 -7.93 9.78
N VAL A 72 12.04 -6.65 9.84
CA VAL A 72 11.23 -6.06 10.92
C VAL A 72 9.77 -6.01 10.48
N LEU A 73 9.09 -7.14 10.59
CA LEU A 73 7.65 -7.24 10.42
C LEU A 73 7.06 -7.83 11.70
N PRO A 74 6.09 -7.18 12.36
CA PRO A 74 5.44 -7.75 13.53
C PRO A 74 4.47 -8.84 13.06
N LEU A 75 4.99 -10.04 12.80
CA LEU A 75 4.22 -11.20 12.32
C LEU A 75 3.12 -11.64 13.29
N ASP A 76 3.29 -11.35 14.58
CA ASP A 76 2.33 -11.68 15.63
C ASP A 76 1.19 -10.66 15.77
N ARG A 77 1.19 -9.58 14.97
CA ARG A 77 0.08 -8.61 14.93
C ARG A 77 -1.13 -9.23 14.23
N ASP A 78 -2.33 -8.86 14.66
CA ASP A 78 -3.56 -9.18 13.94
C ASP A 78 -3.70 -8.29 12.68
N TYR A 79 -3.62 -8.92 11.51
CA TYR A 79 -3.80 -8.28 10.20
C TYR A 79 -5.17 -8.61 9.57
N THR A 80 -6.14 -9.02 10.37
CA THR A 80 -7.48 -9.31 9.88
C THR A 80 -8.11 -8.04 9.30
N LEU A 81 -8.55 -8.14 8.04
CA LEU A 81 -9.25 -7.05 7.38
C LEU A 81 -10.62 -6.84 8.04
N PRO A 82 -10.99 -5.59 8.42
CA PRO A 82 -12.33 -5.34 8.95
C PRO A 82 -13.38 -5.69 7.90
N LYS A 83 -14.51 -6.23 8.36
CA LYS A 83 -15.62 -6.56 7.45
C LYS A 83 -16.15 -5.28 6.80
N PRO A 84 -16.38 -5.28 5.48
CA PRO A 84 -17.03 -4.17 4.82
C PRO A 84 -18.45 -3.97 5.36
N PRO A 85 -18.96 -2.73 5.37
CA PRO A 85 -20.36 -2.49 5.69
C PRO A 85 -21.29 -3.23 4.72
N GLU A 86 -22.44 -3.64 5.22
CA GLU A 86 -23.32 -4.60 4.57
C GLU A 86 -23.63 -4.25 3.10
N GLY A 87 -23.32 -5.19 2.20
CA GLY A 87 -23.58 -5.09 0.78
C GLY A 87 -22.64 -4.19 -0.05
N LYS A 88 -21.60 -3.60 0.54
CA LYS A 88 -20.69 -2.69 -0.19
C LYS A 88 -19.23 -3.09 -0.02
N PRO A 89 -18.48 -3.46 -1.09
CA PRO A 89 -17.05 -3.69 -0.96
C PRO A 89 -16.34 -2.42 -0.48
N TRP A 90 -15.20 -2.59 0.15
CA TRP A 90 -14.37 -1.45 0.54
C TRP A 90 -13.87 -0.69 -0.69
N ASN A 91 -13.85 0.62 -0.57
CA ASN A 91 -13.12 1.55 -1.42
C ASN A 91 -12.56 2.67 -0.54
N LYS A 92 -11.65 3.48 -1.07
CA LYS A 92 -10.97 4.54 -0.31
C LYS A 92 -11.96 5.51 0.35
N LYS A 93 -12.98 5.97 -0.38
CA LYS A 93 -13.98 6.91 0.13
C LYS A 93 -14.78 6.35 1.30
N LEU A 94 -15.24 5.10 1.18
CA LEU A 94 -16.02 4.41 2.20
C LEU A 94 -15.17 4.14 3.45
N ALA A 95 -13.94 3.66 3.26
CA ALA A 95 -12.98 3.45 4.34
C ALA A 95 -12.73 4.76 5.10
N MET A 96 -12.50 5.87 4.37
CA MET A 96 -12.30 7.15 5.02
C MET A 96 -13.53 7.66 5.78
N SER A 97 -14.73 7.45 5.25
CA SER A 97 -15.96 7.81 5.95
C SER A 97 -16.12 7.03 7.25
N HIS A 98 -15.81 5.74 7.23
CA HIS A 98 -15.85 4.88 8.42
C HIS A 98 -14.80 5.28 9.46
N PHE A 99 -13.57 5.61 9.04
CA PHE A 99 -12.54 6.11 9.93
C PHE A 99 -12.94 7.43 10.60
N LYS A 100 -13.43 8.39 9.81
CA LYS A 100 -13.88 9.70 10.32
C LYS A 100 -15.10 9.64 11.24
N SER A 101 -15.80 8.50 11.27
CA SER A 101 -16.94 8.26 12.15
C SER A 101 -16.63 7.25 13.26
N ASP A 102 -15.34 7.01 13.53
CA ASP A 102 -14.83 6.12 14.57
C ASP A 102 -15.34 4.66 14.47
N LYS A 103 -15.75 4.22 13.28
CA LYS A 103 -16.23 2.86 13.02
C LYS A 103 -15.11 1.86 12.75
N ILE A 104 -13.95 2.36 12.34
CA ILE A 104 -12.71 1.61 12.19
C ILE A 104 -11.58 2.46 12.75
N THR A 105 -10.56 1.80 13.27
CA THR A 105 -9.31 2.42 13.74
C THR A 105 -8.44 2.87 12.56
N GLU A 106 -7.43 3.70 12.82
CA GLU A 106 -6.45 4.10 11.78
C GLU A 106 -5.68 2.89 11.22
N ARG A 107 -5.42 1.90 12.06
CA ARG A 107 -4.77 0.65 11.64
C ARG A 107 -5.64 -0.12 10.65
N GLU A 108 -6.89 -0.35 11.02
CA GLU A 108 -7.87 -1.02 10.15
C GLU A 108 -8.07 -0.25 8.85
N LEU A 109 -8.06 1.09 8.91
CA LEU A 109 -8.05 1.92 7.72
C LEU A 109 -6.84 1.61 6.83
N GLY A 110 -5.62 1.59 7.39
CA GLY A 110 -4.41 1.26 6.64
C GLY A 110 -4.53 -0.09 5.92
N TYR A 111 -5.06 -1.10 6.60
CA TYR A 111 -5.27 -2.44 6.02
C TYR A 111 -6.24 -2.40 4.84
N VAL A 112 -7.34 -1.66 4.98
CA VAL A 112 -8.33 -1.49 3.91
C VAL A 112 -7.76 -0.72 2.73
N LEU A 113 -7.03 0.37 2.98
CA LEU A 113 -6.40 1.15 1.92
C LEU A 113 -5.39 0.31 1.15
N ALA A 114 -4.53 -0.43 1.86
CA ALA A 114 -3.55 -1.32 1.27
C ALA A 114 -4.19 -2.43 0.42
N ALA A 115 -5.19 -3.12 0.98
CA ALA A 115 -5.88 -4.21 0.28
C ALA A 115 -6.57 -3.72 -1.00
N THR A 116 -7.29 -2.59 -0.93
CA THR A 116 -8.02 -2.06 -2.09
C THR A 116 -7.09 -1.50 -3.18
N GLU A 117 -5.98 -0.86 -2.79
CA GLU A 117 -4.96 -0.38 -3.72
C GLU A 117 -4.19 -1.53 -4.38
N TYR A 118 -3.95 -2.63 -3.65
CA TYR A 118 -3.32 -3.82 -4.22
C TYR A 118 -4.18 -4.46 -5.32
N GLU A 119 -5.49 -4.64 -5.07
CA GLU A 119 -6.43 -5.15 -6.06
C GLU A 119 -6.50 -4.25 -7.31
N TYR A 120 -6.46 -2.93 -7.12
CA TYR A 120 -6.35 -1.98 -8.22
C TYR A 120 -5.08 -2.22 -9.05
N HIS A 121 -3.91 -2.33 -8.40
CA HIS A 121 -2.66 -2.58 -9.11
C HIS A 121 -2.65 -3.90 -9.87
N LEU A 122 -3.22 -4.97 -9.31
CA LEU A 122 -3.33 -6.25 -10.02
C LEU A 122 -4.16 -6.11 -11.31
N LYS A 123 -5.28 -5.37 -11.27
CA LYS A 123 -6.09 -5.09 -12.46
C LYS A 123 -5.35 -4.25 -13.49
N MET A 124 -4.60 -3.23 -13.04
CA MET A 124 -3.83 -2.38 -13.94
C MET A 124 -2.69 -3.15 -14.60
N LEU A 125 -1.97 -4.00 -13.87
CA LEU A 125 -0.91 -4.83 -14.42
C LEU A 125 -1.43 -5.81 -15.49
N ASP A 126 -2.60 -6.40 -15.28
CA ASP A 126 -3.26 -7.25 -16.29
C ASP A 126 -3.65 -6.45 -17.54
N ALA A 127 -4.26 -5.26 -17.34
CA ALA A 127 -4.68 -4.39 -18.43
C ALA A 127 -3.47 -3.90 -19.26
N GLU A 128 -2.39 -3.46 -18.60
CA GLU A 128 -1.15 -3.03 -19.24
C GLU A 128 -0.52 -4.16 -20.05
N LYS A 129 -0.48 -5.37 -19.50
CA LYS A 129 0.03 -6.54 -20.22
C LYS A 129 -0.80 -6.84 -21.47
N ARG A 130 -2.13 -6.90 -21.34
CA ARG A 130 -3.04 -7.18 -22.46
C ARG A 130 -2.92 -6.11 -23.54
N PHE A 131 -2.77 -4.84 -23.15
CA PHE A 131 -2.58 -3.74 -24.08
C PHE A 131 -1.24 -3.85 -24.81
N ALA A 132 -0.14 -4.12 -24.09
CA ALA A 132 1.19 -4.29 -24.67
C ALA A 132 1.28 -5.48 -25.63
N GLU A 133 0.53 -6.55 -25.37
CA GLU A 133 0.42 -7.73 -26.24
C GLU A 133 -0.51 -7.51 -27.45
N GLY A 134 -1.22 -6.37 -27.52
CA GLY A 134 -2.19 -6.07 -28.58
C GLY A 134 -3.51 -6.84 -28.44
N ASN A 135 -3.79 -7.42 -27.28
CA ASN A 135 -5.03 -8.15 -26.99
C ASN A 135 -6.23 -7.23 -26.76
N ILE A 136 -5.98 -5.96 -26.40
CA ILE A 136 -6.99 -4.91 -26.24
C ILE A 136 -6.50 -3.62 -26.91
N ASP A 137 -7.43 -2.80 -27.35
CA ASP A 137 -7.13 -1.47 -27.90
C ASP A 137 -7.12 -0.39 -26.81
N GLU A 138 -6.78 0.84 -27.22
CA GLU A 138 -6.71 2.00 -26.32
C GLU A 138 -8.09 2.33 -25.69
N THR A 139 -9.18 2.07 -26.41
CA THR A 139 -10.54 2.36 -25.91
C THR A 139 -10.90 1.41 -24.77
N GLU A 140 -10.64 0.12 -24.94
CA GLU A 140 -10.86 -0.88 -23.89
C GLU A 140 -9.92 -0.66 -22.70
N PHE A 141 -8.63 -0.37 -22.94
CA PHE A 141 -7.68 -0.06 -21.87
C PHE A 141 -8.13 1.14 -21.01
N ASN A 142 -8.56 2.23 -21.65
CA ASN A 142 -9.05 3.42 -20.96
C ASN A 142 -10.31 3.13 -20.15
N LYS A 143 -11.23 2.31 -20.68
CA LYS A 143 -12.43 1.88 -19.97
C LYS A 143 -12.09 1.08 -18.72
N ILE A 144 -11.18 0.09 -18.83
CA ILE A 144 -10.74 -0.72 -17.68
C ILE A 144 -10.10 0.17 -16.62
N THR A 145 -9.25 1.10 -17.03
CA THR A 145 -8.60 2.06 -16.12
C THR A 145 -9.64 2.86 -15.32
N GLN A 146 -10.61 3.48 -16.01
CA GLN A 146 -11.65 4.27 -15.37
C GLN A 146 -12.52 3.44 -14.41
N GLU A 147 -12.90 2.23 -14.80
CA GLU A 147 -13.69 1.33 -13.95
C GLU A 147 -12.89 0.89 -12.71
N ALA A 148 -11.60 0.56 -12.87
CA ALA A 148 -10.72 0.18 -11.77
C ALA A 148 -10.50 1.34 -10.80
N GLU A 149 -10.26 2.55 -11.30
CA GLU A 149 -10.12 3.76 -10.49
C GLU A 149 -11.40 4.07 -9.71
N PHE A 150 -12.57 3.97 -10.36
CA PHE A 150 -13.85 4.18 -9.69
C PHE A 150 -14.10 3.16 -8.58
N ILE A 151 -13.79 1.88 -8.81
CA ILE A 151 -13.92 0.83 -7.80
C ILE A 151 -12.98 1.11 -6.62
N TRP A 152 -11.73 1.47 -6.87
CA TRP A 152 -10.73 1.70 -5.83
C TRP A 152 -11.00 2.97 -5.03
N ARG A 153 -11.30 4.09 -5.70
CA ARG A 153 -11.49 5.40 -5.07
C ARG A 153 -12.90 5.54 -4.48
N GLY A 154 -13.90 5.01 -5.17
CA GLY A 154 -15.32 5.18 -4.84
C GLY A 154 -15.91 6.53 -5.27
N GLU A 155 -15.25 7.24 -6.20
CA GLU A 155 -15.66 8.53 -6.77
C GLU A 155 -14.99 8.82 -8.10
#